data_AF-A0A4Y1ZYD6-F1
#
_entry.id   AF-A0A4Y1ZYD6-F1
#
_cell.length_a   1.000
_cell.length_b   1.000
_cell.length_c   1.000
_cell.angle_alpha   90.00
_cell.angle_beta   90.00
_cell.angle_gamma   90.00
#
_symmetry.space_group_name_H-M   'P 1'
#
loop_
_entity.id
_entity.type
_entity.pdbx_description
1 polymer ?
#
loop_
_entity_poly.entity_id
_entity_poly.type
_entity_poly.pdbx_seq_one_letter_code
_entity_poly.pdbx_strand_id
1 'polypeptide(L)'
;MSGNTTFLTNPDDPSDPVKKFTYDHSYWSHDGFKELPNGYCAPDTSNPNGAKFCDQERVYKDLGRGVLRNAWEGYNSALFAYGQTGSGKSWSVIGYGANKGIVPKFCEEMFRGIEDKRRSGDTTEFEVRLSMLEIYNEIVRDLLSPGGDRKRGLKVREHPKKGFYAEGLQMALVTSYKEIERKLNEGTTNRSIASTNMNATSSRAHTIVGIHLTQKSRKSNGQETSKSSIVHLVDLAGSERASNTGATGDRLKEGAAINQSLSCLGNCIHALSERAMGRNSRVPFRDSVLTRLLMNALGGNSRTIMIAAISPADINYEETLSTLRYADRAKQIKTVAIVNEDPTEKLIKELRQENERLKRMLDKGAIDVPMQPGMSDEEIIKLRKKWEEEMYAAMAENDRDLMQIKQSYDDKLKLARQQKGFEWDIAKIDKEKKVRPHFTNLNFDPMLSGKIVHLLKFGENIVGKTDQADIQLLGPSIQERHAAVNYLEHGGVTLEKCQSECRILLNGEPLTARALLSHCDSAQLTSFLARTADETLKSFPMDQHYYRSASNSLLARTADRTPKTFALRGDPSRRTTCKVDQHSLRHPRALLI
;
A
#
# COMPACT_ATOMS: atom_id res chain seq x y z
N MET A 1 -2.34 -27.44 -26.21
CA MET A 1 -1.57 -26.20 -26.42
C MET A 1 -0.30 -26.52 -27.20
N SER A 2 0.17 -25.62 -28.07
CA SER A 2 1.40 -25.80 -28.86
C SER A 2 2.12 -24.46 -29.02
N GLY A 3 3.35 -24.35 -28.52
CA GLY A 3 4.08 -23.09 -28.46
C GLY A 3 3.26 -22.02 -27.74
N ASN A 4 3.06 -20.87 -28.39
CA ASN A 4 2.28 -19.76 -27.86
C ASN A 4 0.78 -19.82 -28.23
N THR A 5 0.34 -20.93 -28.83
CA THR A 5 -1.02 -21.08 -29.35
C THR A 5 -1.83 -22.07 -28.52
N THR A 6 -3.04 -21.65 -28.15
CA THR A 6 -4.07 -22.48 -27.53
C THR A 6 -5.13 -22.83 -28.56
N PHE A 7 -5.47 -24.11 -28.65
CA PHE A 7 -6.53 -24.64 -29.51
C PHE A 7 -7.68 -25.10 -28.64
N LEU A 8 -8.91 -24.78 -29.04
CA LEU A 8 -10.12 -25.18 -28.34
C LEU A 8 -11.09 -25.82 -29.32
N THR A 9 -11.51 -27.04 -29.02
CA THR A 9 -12.49 -27.81 -29.80
C THR A 9 -13.80 -27.87 -29.03
N ASN A 10 -14.92 -27.75 -29.73
CA ASN A 10 -16.24 -27.89 -29.12
C ASN A 10 -16.56 -29.38 -28.92
N PRO A 11 -16.75 -29.86 -27.67
CA PRO A 11 -17.07 -31.27 -27.44
C PRO A 11 -18.48 -31.64 -27.90
N ASP A 12 -19.42 -30.68 -27.92
CA ASP A 12 -20.83 -30.92 -28.24
C ASP A 12 -21.13 -30.82 -29.74
N ASP A 13 -20.24 -30.18 -30.51
CA ASP A 13 -20.37 -30.02 -31.96
C ASP A 13 -19.02 -30.29 -32.66
N PRO A 14 -18.77 -31.53 -33.12
CA PRO A 14 -17.55 -31.88 -33.84
C PRO A 14 -17.38 -31.16 -35.19
N SER A 15 -18.43 -30.54 -35.72
CA SER A 15 -18.38 -29.76 -36.96
C SER A 15 -17.93 -28.30 -36.73
N ASP A 16 -18.02 -27.82 -35.48
CA ASP A 16 -17.56 -26.48 -35.11
C ASP A 16 -16.03 -26.39 -35.29
N PRO A 17 -15.53 -25.43 -36.10
CA PRO A 17 -14.11 -25.33 -36.37
C PRO A 17 -13.29 -25.12 -35.10
N VAL A 18 -12.13 -25.77 -35.05
CA VAL A 18 -11.18 -25.61 -33.94
C VAL A 18 -10.79 -24.14 -33.80
N LYS A 19 -11.10 -23.56 -32.64
CA LYS A 19 -10.82 -22.16 -32.32
C LYS A 19 -9.35 -22.02 -31.93
N LYS A 20 -8.67 -21.05 -32.55
CA LYS A 20 -7.24 -20.82 -32.37
C LYS A 20 -7.01 -19.46 -31.70
N PHE A 21 -6.29 -19.45 -30.59
CA PHE A 21 -5.90 -18.24 -29.85
C PHE A 21 -4.38 -18.18 -29.72
N THR A 22 -3.78 -17.00 -29.91
CA THR A 22 -2.32 -16.82 -29.83
C THR A 22 -1.96 -15.74 -28.82
N TYR A 23 -1.22 -16.11 -27.78
CA TYR A 23 -0.82 -15.24 -26.68
C TYR A 23 0.69 -15.03 -26.66
N ASP A 24 1.20 -14.29 -25.68
CA ASP A 24 2.65 -14.16 -25.47
C ASP A 24 3.25 -15.48 -24.98
N HIS A 25 2.51 -16.22 -24.16
CA HIS A 25 2.85 -17.55 -23.66
C HIS A 25 1.60 -18.43 -23.55
N SER A 26 1.76 -19.76 -23.71
CA SER A 26 0.71 -20.75 -23.46
C SER A 26 1.31 -21.95 -22.72
N TYR A 27 0.74 -22.34 -21.58
CA TYR A 27 1.30 -23.32 -20.65
C TYR A 27 0.34 -24.48 -20.41
N TRP A 28 0.82 -25.71 -20.63
CA TRP A 28 0.06 -26.92 -20.32
C TRP A 28 0.51 -27.49 -18.98
N SER A 29 -0.40 -27.67 -18.03
CA SER A 29 -0.08 -28.14 -16.67
C SER A 29 -1.06 -29.19 -16.13
N HIS A 30 -1.92 -29.73 -16.97
CA HIS A 30 -2.97 -30.66 -16.55
C HIS A 30 -2.47 -32.08 -16.30
N ASP A 31 -1.65 -32.61 -17.20
CA ASP A 31 -1.09 -33.97 -17.16
C ASP A 31 0.39 -33.95 -17.58
N GLY A 32 1.02 -35.12 -17.65
CA GLY A 32 2.43 -35.22 -18.02
C GLY A 32 3.41 -34.87 -16.89
N PHE A 33 2.96 -34.93 -15.64
CA PHE A 33 3.81 -34.73 -14.47
C PHE A 33 3.94 -36.00 -13.64
N LYS A 34 5.03 -36.06 -12.87
CA LYS A 34 5.22 -37.00 -11.76
C LYS A 34 5.50 -36.21 -10.49
N GLU A 35 4.96 -36.68 -9.38
CA GLU A 35 5.26 -36.11 -8.07
C GLU A 35 6.58 -36.70 -7.55
N LEU A 36 7.54 -35.82 -7.28
CA LEU A 36 8.82 -36.20 -6.67
C LEU A 36 8.62 -36.48 -5.17
N PRO A 37 9.55 -37.19 -4.49
CA PRO A 37 9.42 -37.51 -3.06
C PRO A 37 9.23 -36.30 -2.13
N ASN A 38 9.62 -35.11 -2.58
CA ASN A 38 9.43 -33.85 -1.85
C ASN A 38 8.07 -33.17 -2.11
N GLY A 39 7.18 -33.79 -2.91
CA GLY A 39 5.88 -33.26 -3.31
C GLY A 39 5.90 -32.32 -4.51
N TYR A 40 7.04 -32.15 -5.19
CA TYR A 40 7.14 -31.27 -6.36
C TYR A 40 6.65 -31.97 -7.63
N CYS A 41 5.79 -31.31 -8.41
CA CYS A 41 5.31 -31.82 -9.69
C CYS A 41 6.32 -31.47 -10.79
N ALA A 42 7.07 -32.48 -11.24
CA ALA A 42 8.07 -32.33 -12.30
C ALA A 42 7.58 -32.97 -13.61
N PRO A 43 8.09 -32.52 -14.78
CA PRO A 43 7.83 -33.18 -16.06
C PRO A 43 8.14 -34.69 -16.01
N ASP A 44 7.19 -35.52 -16.44
CA ASP A 44 7.38 -36.95 -16.55
C ASP A 44 7.74 -37.34 -17.98
N THR A 45 9.02 -37.59 -18.23
CA THR A 45 9.54 -37.99 -19.54
C THR A 45 8.98 -39.32 -20.05
N SER A 46 8.36 -40.14 -19.18
CA SER A 46 7.69 -41.38 -19.60
C SER A 46 6.26 -41.15 -20.12
N ASN A 47 5.68 -39.98 -19.85
CA ASN A 47 4.36 -39.60 -20.33
C ASN A 47 4.47 -38.86 -21.69
N PRO A 48 3.59 -39.15 -22.68
CA PRO A 48 3.58 -38.44 -23.96
C PRO A 48 3.42 -36.91 -23.86
N ASN A 49 2.74 -36.42 -22.82
CA ASN A 49 2.60 -34.99 -22.52
C ASN A 49 3.68 -34.45 -21.58
N GLY A 50 4.65 -35.28 -21.17
CA GLY A 50 5.77 -34.91 -20.30
C GLY A 50 6.55 -33.69 -20.79
N ALA A 51 6.89 -33.67 -22.09
CA ALA A 51 7.60 -32.55 -22.70
C ALA A 51 6.76 -31.25 -22.78
N LYS A 52 5.43 -31.36 -22.70
CA LYS A 52 4.50 -30.22 -22.73
C LYS A 52 4.22 -29.67 -21.34
N PHE A 53 4.36 -30.49 -20.30
CA PHE A 53 4.10 -30.09 -18.93
C PHE A 53 4.97 -28.88 -18.54
N CYS A 54 4.31 -27.87 -18.00
CA CYS A 54 4.90 -26.64 -17.52
C CYS A 54 4.79 -26.63 -15.99
N ASP A 55 5.93 -26.78 -15.33
CA ASP A 55 6.02 -26.69 -13.89
C ASP A 55 6.04 -25.23 -13.39
N GLN A 56 5.97 -25.06 -12.08
CA GLN A 56 5.98 -23.74 -11.44
C GLN A 56 7.30 -22.99 -11.65
N GLU A 57 8.41 -23.70 -11.87
CA GLU A 57 9.71 -23.07 -12.08
C GLU A 57 9.77 -22.41 -13.47
N ARG A 58 9.27 -23.09 -14.49
CA ARG A 58 9.17 -22.55 -15.85
C ARG A 58 8.25 -21.34 -15.91
N VAL A 59 7.06 -21.40 -15.30
CA VAL A 59 6.14 -20.25 -15.22
C VAL A 59 6.82 -19.05 -14.53
N TYR A 60 7.54 -19.28 -13.44
CA TYR A 60 8.26 -18.22 -12.74
C TYR A 60 9.43 -17.64 -13.57
N LYS A 61 10.17 -18.49 -14.29
CA LYS A 61 11.26 -18.06 -15.16
C LYS A 61 10.76 -17.17 -16.31
N ASP A 62 9.65 -17.56 -16.93
CA ASP A 62 9.09 -16.87 -18.09
C ASP A 62 8.39 -15.56 -17.69
N LEU A 63 7.66 -15.54 -16.56
CA LEU A 63 6.87 -14.38 -16.13
C LEU A 63 7.48 -13.64 -14.93
N GLY A 64 7.71 -14.37 -13.83
CA GLY A 64 8.09 -13.82 -12.53
C GLY A 64 9.43 -13.07 -12.52
N ARG A 65 10.44 -13.58 -13.23
CA ARG A 65 11.74 -12.89 -13.37
C ARG A 65 11.63 -11.53 -14.06
N GLY A 66 10.71 -11.42 -15.04
CA GLY A 66 10.40 -10.14 -15.68
C GLY A 66 9.82 -9.13 -14.70
N VAL A 67 8.86 -9.56 -13.89
CA VAL A 67 8.27 -8.74 -12.82
C VAL A 67 9.34 -8.31 -11.80
N LEU A 68 10.23 -9.21 -11.41
CA LEU A 68 11.32 -8.89 -10.48
C LEU A 68 12.30 -7.88 -11.07
N ARG A 69 12.69 -8.04 -12.34
CA ARG A 69 13.53 -7.06 -13.05
C ARG A 69 12.88 -5.68 -13.08
N ASN A 70 11.58 -5.62 -13.39
CA ASN A 70 10.83 -4.37 -13.41
C ASN A 70 10.86 -3.67 -12.04
N ALA A 71 10.68 -4.43 -10.96
CA ALA A 71 10.74 -3.90 -9.59
C ALA A 71 12.13 -3.31 -9.28
N TRP A 72 13.21 -4.01 -9.66
CA TRP A 72 14.57 -3.51 -9.52
C TRP A 72 14.86 -2.25 -10.34
N GLU A 73 14.27 -2.15 -11.53
CA GLU A 73 14.39 -0.97 -12.40
C GLU A 73 13.59 0.23 -11.87
N GLY A 74 12.62 0.01 -10.98
CA GLY A 74 11.73 1.04 -10.42
C GLY A 74 10.41 1.18 -11.17
N TYR A 75 10.03 0.21 -12.00
CA TYR A 75 8.72 0.17 -12.65
C TYR A 75 7.67 -0.45 -11.73
N ASN A 76 6.48 0.13 -11.71
CA ASN A 76 5.32 -0.57 -11.16
C ASN A 76 4.99 -1.78 -12.03
N SER A 77 4.56 -2.86 -11.39
CA SER A 77 4.12 -4.05 -12.09
C SER A 77 2.83 -4.58 -11.49
N ALA A 78 2.01 -5.22 -12.32
CA ALA A 78 0.83 -5.94 -11.87
C ALA A 78 0.78 -7.30 -12.53
N LEU A 79 0.47 -8.33 -11.75
CA LEU A 79 0.19 -9.67 -12.25
C LEU A 79 -1.13 -10.11 -11.67
N PHE A 80 -2.11 -10.38 -12.52
CA PHE A 80 -3.42 -10.85 -12.08
C PHE A 80 -3.80 -12.16 -12.76
N ALA A 81 -4.32 -13.10 -11.97
CA ALA A 81 -4.85 -14.35 -12.47
C ALA A 81 -6.37 -14.27 -12.63
N TYR A 82 -6.87 -14.67 -13.80
CA TYR A 82 -8.28 -14.62 -14.19
C TYR A 82 -8.71 -15.97 -14.78
N GLY A 83 -9.94 -16.40 -14.48
CA GLY A 83 -10.51 -17.67 -14.94
C GLY A 83 -11.50 -18.25 -13.94
N GLN A 84 -12.19 -19.31 -14.30
CA GLN A 84 -13.19 -19.93 -13.43
C GLN A 84 -12.58 -20.52 -12.16
N THR A 85 -13.38 -20.77 -11.13
CA THR A 85 -12.95 -21.55 -9.96
C THR A 85 -12.43 -22.93 -10.37
N GLY A 86 -11.34 -23.38 -9.74
CA GLY A 86 -10.69 -24.65 -10.07
C GLY A 86 -9.71 -24.62 -11.26
N SER A 87 -9.66 -23.53 -12.03
CA SER A 87 -8.78 -23.44 -13.22
C SER A 87 -7.28 -23.25 -12.94
N GLY A 88 -6.87 -23.04 -11.69
CA GLY A 88 -5.44 -22.88 -11.31
C GLY A 88 -4.95 -21.44 -11.08
N LYS A 89 -5.85 -20.47 -10.82
CA LYS A 89 -5.48 -19.08 -10.47
C LYS A 89 -4.55 -19.00 -9.25
N SER A 90 -5.03 -19.43 -8.08
CA SER A 90 -4.27 -19.42 -6.83
C SER A 90 -3.04 -20.33 -6.89
N TRP A 91 -3.12 -21.43 -7.65
CA TRP A 91 -1.97 -22.30 -7.93
C TRP A 91 -0.83 -21.55 -8.62
N SER A 92 -1.15 -20.77 -9.65
CA SER A 92 -0.15 -20.00 -10.41
C SER A 92 0.44 -18.84 -9.59
N VAL A 93 -0.42 -18.12 -8.85
CA VAL A 93 -0.01 -16.93 -8.08
C VAL A 93 0.73 -17.33 -6.81
N ILE A 94 0.12 -18.16 -5.96
CA ILE A 94 0.64 -18.51 -4.63
C ILE A 94 1.32 -19.88 -4.65
N GLY A 95 0.65 -20.89 -5.20
CA GLY A 95 1.09 -22.29 -5.14
C GLY A 95 1.01 -22.90 -3.74
N TYR A 96 1.21 -24.21 -3.64
CA TYR A 96 1.07 -24.95 -2.37
C TYR A 96 2.21 -25.94 -2.17
N GLY A 97 2.58 -26.16 -0.90
CA GLY A 97 3.63 -27.12 -0.52
C GLY A 97 4.94 -26.84 -1.25
N ALA A 98 5.50 -27.87 -1.89
CA ALA A 98 6.72 -27.75 -2.70
C ALA A 98 6.52 -26.97 -4.01
N ASN A 99 5.28 -26.86 -4.50
CA ASN A 99 4.94 -26.22 -5.77
C ASN A 99 4.65 -24.72 -5.60
N LYS A 100 5.61 -24.00 -5.02
CA LYS A 100 5.58 -22.54 -4.83
C LYS A 100 5.30 -21.83 -6.16
N GLY A 101 4.27 -20.97 -6.18
CA GLY A 101 3.89 -20.15 -7.34
C GLY A 101 4.77 -18.92 -7.50
N ILE A 102 4.29 -17.94 -8.28
CA ILE A 102 5.07 -16.75 -8.63
C ILE A 102 5.40 -15.89 -7.41
N VAL A 103 4.44 -15.63 -6.53
CA VAL A 103 4.61 -14.72 -5.37
C VAL A 103 5.72 -15.18 -4.42
N PRO A 104 5.70 -16.41 -3.87
CA PRO A 104 6.76 -16.83 -2.96
C PRO A 104 8.14 -16.88 -3.65
N LYS A 105 8.24 -17.35 -4.90
CA LYS A 105 9.51 -17.38 -5.65
C LYS A 105 10.05 -15.98 -5.91
N PHE A 106 9.19 -15.04 -6.28
CA PHE A 106 9.52 -13.63 -6.47
C PHE A 106 10.12 -13.01 -5.19
N CYS A 107 9.46 -13.22 -4.06
CA CYS A 107 9.90 -12.70 -2.77
C CYS A 107 11.24 -13.31 -2.33
N GLU A 108 11.40 -14.62 -2.51
CA GLU A 108 12.63 -15.34 -2.19
C GLU A 108 13.82 -14.83 -3.02
N GLU A 109 13.64 -14.69 -4.33
CA GLU A 109 14.69 -14.17 -5.22
C GLU A 109 14.97 -12.67 -5.00
N MET A 110 13.95 -11.87 -4.66
CA MET A 110 14.14 -10.47 -4.29
C MET A 110 15.07 -10.34 -3.08
N PHE A 111 14.79 -11.04 -1.98
CA PHE A 111 15.60 -10.95 -0.77
C PHE A 111 17.00 -11.54 -0.97
N ARG A 112 17.14 -12.62 -1.74
CA ARG A 112 18.46 -13.11 -2.16
C ARG A 112 19.23 -12.02 -2.90
N GLY A 113 18.60 -11.34 -3.85
CA GLY A 113 19.23 -10.21 -4.57
C GLY A 113 19.60 -9.03 -3.67
N ILE A 114 18.80 -8.73 -2.63
CA ILE A 114 19.15 -7.72 -1.61
C ILE A 114 20.42 -8.16 -0.84
N GLU A 115 20.48 -9.41 -0.41
CA GLU A 115 21.64 -9.95 0.32
C GLU A 115 22.91 -9.98 -0.53
N ASP A 116 22.79 -10.39 -1.80
CA ASP A 116 23.92 -10.45 -2.73
C ASP A 116 24.53 -9.06 -2.97
N LYS A 117 23.68 -8.03 -3.15
CA LYS A 117 24.14 -6.63 -3.25
C LYS A 117 24.84 -6.14 -1.98
N ARG A 118 24.29 -6.46 -0.81
CA ARG A 118 24.93 -6.13 0.48
C ARG A 118 26.31 -6.79 0.59
N ARG A 119 26.43 -8.06 0.18
CA ARG A 119 27.71 -8.81 0.20
C ARG A 119 28.73 -8.28 -0.80
N SER A 120 28.30 -7.76 -1.94
CA SER A 120 29.20 -7.14 -2.93
C SER A 120 29.68 -5.74 -2.54
N GLY A 121 29.29 -5.22 -1.37
CA GLY A 121 29.65 -3.88 -0.90
C GLY A 121 28.80 -2.75 -1.50
N ASP A 122 27.64 -3.06 -2.08
CA ASP A 122 26.68 -2.04 -2.52
C ASP A 122 26.15 -1.27 -1.30
N THR A 123 26.23 0.06 -1.34
CA THR A 123 25.78 0.96 -0.27
C THR A 123 24.30 1.31 -0.37
N THR A 124 23.58 0.71 -1.32
CA THR A 124 22.15 0.93 -1.50
C THR A 124 21.35 0.37 -0.32
N GLU A 125 20.55 1.22 0.30
CA GLU A 125 19.58 0.85 1.32
C GLU A 125 18.30 0.34 0.65
N PHE A 126 17.80 -0.79 1.14
CA PHE A 126 16.58 -1.43 0.64
C PHE A 126 15.52 -1.43 1.73
N GLU A 127 14.31 -1.01 1.36
CA GLU A 127 13.14 -1.05 2.22
C GLU A 127 12.01 -1.78 1.50
N VAL A 128 11.54 -2.87 2.10
CA VAL A 128 10.47 -3.70 1.55
C VAL A 128 9.26 -3.62 2.47
N ARG A 129 8.11 -3.20 1.93
CA ARG A 129 6.83 -3.24 2.64
C ARG A 129 5.84 -4.14 1.94
N LEU A 130 5.06 -4.87 2.73
CA LEU A 130 4.01 -5.77 2.28
C LEU A 130 2.65 -5.23 2.70
N SER A 131 1.68 -5.25 1.79
CA SER A 131 0.27 -5.08 2.07
C SER A 131 -0.51 -6.27 1.51
N MET A 132 -1.64 -6.59 2.14
CA MET A 132 -2.52 -7.64 1.69
C MET A 132 -3.95 -7.25 2.00
N LEU A 133 -4.81 -7.23 0.99
CA LEU A 133 -6.22 -6.90 1.13
C LEU A 133 -7.10 -7.91 0.40
N GLU A 134 -8.35 -8.02 0.86
CA GLU A 134 -9.41 -8.68 0.13
C GLU A 134 -10.48 -7.67 -0.30
N ILE A 135 -11.12 -7.95 -1.43
CA ILE A 135 -12.32 -7.27 -1.90
C ILE A 135 -13.41 -8.33 -1.96
N TYR A 136 -14.41 -8.18 -1.10
CA TYR A 136 -15.58 -9.05 -1.06
C TYR A 136 -16.84 -8.19 -0.98
N ASN A 137 -17.77 -8.39 -1.91
CA ASN A 137 -19.01 -7.63 -1.99
C ASN A 137 -18.78 -6.10 -1.98
N GLU A 138 -17.82 -5.62 -2.78
CA GLU A 138 -17.40 -4.21 -2.86
C GLU A 138 -16.88 -3.60 -1.53
N ILE A 139 -16.62 -4.43 -0.52
CA ILE A 139 -16.00 -4.03 0.75
C ILE A 139 -14.52 -4.43 0.71
N VAL A 140 -13.64 -3.46 0.90
CA VAL A 140 -12.20 -3.69 1.04
C VAL A 140 -11.90 -4.06 2.49
N ARG A 141 -11.16 -5.14 2.73
CA ARG A 141 -10.65 -5.46 4.06
C ARG A 141 -9.15 -5.63 4.04
N ASP A 142 -8.52 -5.11 5.08
CA ASP A 142 -7.11 -5.34 5.35
C ASP A 142 -6.93 -6.74 5.94
N LEU A 143 -6.10 -7.57 5.31
CA LEU A 143 -5.81 -8.92 5.78
C LEU A 143 -4.65 -8.98 6.77
N LEU A 144 -3.88 -7.89 6.94
CA LEU A 144 -2.75 -7.80 7.88
C LEU A 144 -3.10 -7.05 9.17
N SER A 145 -4.32 -6.50 9.28
CA SER A 145 -4.79 -5.79 10.47
C SER A 145 -5.79 -6.62 11.28
N PRO A 146 -5.42 -7.13 12.47
CA PRO A 146 -6.29 -7.99 13.26
C PRO A 146 -7.48 -7.27 13.93
N GLY A 147 -7.49 -5.93 13.96
CA GLY A 147 -8.39 -5.11 14.79
C GLY A 147 -9.30 -4.09 14.06
N GLY A 148 -9.32 -4.08 12.72
CA GLY A 148 -10.20 -3.18 11.97
C GLY A 148 -11.69 -3.52 12.13
N ASP A 149 -12.57 -2.51 12.01
CA ASP A 149 -14.03 -2.74 11.95
C ASP A 149 -14.38 -3.54 10.68
N ARG A 150 -14.40 -4.87 10.84
CA ARG A 150 -14.57 -5.86 9.75
C ARG A 150 -15.87 -5.66 8.96
N LYS A 151 -16.86 -4.94 9.52
CA LYS A 151 -18.14 -4.67 8.88
C LYS A 151 -18.10 -3.48 7.92
N ARG A 152 -17.31 -2.44 8.20
CA ARG A 152 -17.32 -1.21 7.39
C ARG A 152 -16.30 -1.23 6.24
N GLY A 153 -15.20 -1.94 6.42
CA GLY A 153 -14.10 -2.02 5.45
C GLY A 153 -13.34 -0.71 5.25
N LEU A 154 -12.25 -0.77 4.49
CA LEU A 154 -11.44 0.38 4.12
C LEU A 154 -12.12 1.20 3.01
N LYS A 155 -12.01 2.52 3.10
CA LYS A 155 -12.50 3.42 2.05
C LYS A 155 -11.47 3.52 0.92
N VAL A 156 -11.93 3.44 -0.32
CA VAL A 156 -11.07 3.73 -1.48
C VAL A 156 -11.15 5.23 -1.79
N ARG A 157 -9.99 5.88 -1.87
CA ARG A 157 -9.85 7.30 -2.24
C ARG A 157 -9.03 7.44 -3.52
N GLU A 158 -9.12 8.60 -4.15
CA GLU A 158 -8.37 8.94 -5.36
C GLU A 158 -7.33 10.02 -5.03
N HIS A 159 -6.07 9.79 -5.42
CA HIS A 159 -5.02 10.78 -5.35
C HIS A 159 -4.61 11.21 -6.77
N PRO A 160 -4.51 12.52 -7.08
CA PRO A 160 -4.27 13.01 -8.44
C PRO A 160 -3.06 12.39 -9.15
N LYS A 161 -1.99 12.10 -8.42
CA LYS A 161 -0.76 11.49 -8.96
C LYS A 161 -0.63 9.98 -8.76
N LYS A 162 -1.30 9.41 -7.75
CA LYS A 162 -1.11 8.00 -7.34
C LYS A 162 -2.25 7.10 -7.83
N GLY A 163 -3.35 7.69 -8.30
CA GLY A 163 -4.56 6.96 -8.63
C GLY A 163 -5.34 6.57 -7.38
N PHE A 164 -6.14 5.51 -7.50
CA PHE A 164 -6.94 5.02 -6.38
C PHE A 164 -6.12 4.22 -5.38
N TYR A 165 -6.43 4.37 -4.10
CA TYR A 165 -5.80 3.63 -3.00
C TYR A 165 -6.81 3.35 -1.88
N ALA A 166 -6.56 2.30 -1.10
CA ALA A 166 -7.32 2.02 0.11
C ALA A 166 -6.77 2.84 1.28
N GLU A 167 -7.56 3.77 1.80
CA GLU A 167 -7.22 4.57 2.97
C GLU A 167 -7.14 3.70 4.23
N GLY A 168 -6.03 3.80 4.95
CA GLY A 168 -5.80 3.04 6.18
C GLY A 168 -5.27 1.61 5.96
N LEU A 169 -4.95 1.23 4.73
CA LEU A 169 -4.31 -0.07 4.44
C LEU A 169 -2.94 -0.15 5.11
N GLN A 170 -2.72 -1.22 5.87
CA GLN A 170 -1.48 -1.45 6.59
C GLN A 170 -0.35 -1.85 5.64
N MET A 171 0.79 -1.18 5.82
CA MET A 171 2.03 -1.45 5.11
C MET A 171 3.03 -2.07 6.10
N ALA A 172 3.08 -3.40 6.16
CA ALA A 172 3.98 -4.12 7.05
C ALA A 172 5.42 -4.07 6.53
N LEU A 173 6.35 -3.50 7.30
CA LEU A 173 7.78 -3.58 7.00
C LEU A 173 8.26 -5.03 7.14
N VAL A 174 9.03 -5.51 6.17
CA VAL A 174 9.59 -6.87 6.15
C VAL A 174 11.08 -6.83 5.79
N THR A 175 11.86 -7.65 6.49
CA THR A 175 13.33 -7.66 6.37
C THR A 175 13.89 -8.96 5.81
N SER A 176 13.05 -9.97 5.62
CA SER A 176 13.42 -11.24 5.00
C SER A 176 12.23 -11.93 4.32
N TYR A 177 12.52 -12.91 3.46
CA TYR A 177 11.50 -13.77 2.86
C TYR A 177 10.65 -14.51 3.92
N LYS A 178 11.27 -14.97 5.02
CA LYS A 178 10.56 -15.65 6.12
C LYS A 178 9.50 -14.75 6.76
N GLU A 179 9.77 -13.44 6.87
CA GLU A 179 8.79 -12.49 7.39
C GLU A 179 7.63 -12.26 6.42
N ILE A 180 7.92 -12.20 5.11
CA ILE A 180 6.86 -12.18 4.09
C ILE A 180 6.00 -13.42 4.20
N GLU A 181 6.59 -14.61 4.25
CA GLU A 181 5.87 -15.88 4.33
C GLU A 181 4.96 -15.92 5.57
N ARG A 182 5.48 -15.50 6.73
CA ARG A 182 4.68 -15.34 7.96
C ARG A 182 3.49 -14.40 7.74
N LYS A 183 3.70 -13.24 7.10
CA LYS A 183 2.63 -12.26 6.85
C LYS A 183 1.61 -12.72 5.82
N LEU A 184 2.03 -13.43 4.78
CA LEU A 184 1.13 -14.06 3.82
C LEU A 184 0.28 -15.15 4.47
N ASN A 185 0.87 -15.94 5.37
CA ASN A 185 0.15 -16.97 6.14
C ASN A 185 -0.84 -16.34 7.14
N GLU A 186 -0.45 -15.25 7.82
CA GLU A 186 -1.33 -14.45 8.67
C GLU A 186 -2.55 -13.94 7.88
N GLY A 187 -2.31 -13.29 6.73
CA GLY A 187 -3.38 -12.79 5.86
C GLY A 187 -4.28 -13.90 5.31
N THR A 188 -3.70 -15.04 4.93
CA THR A 188 -4.46 -16.22 4.48
C THR A 188 -5.31 -16.81 5.60
N THR A 189 -4.80 -16.85 6.83
CA THR A 189 -5.55 -17.32 8.01
C THR A 189 -6.72 -16.38 8.31
N ASN A 190 -6.46 -15.06 8.28
CA ASN A 190 -7.48 -14.04 8.49
C ASN A 190 -8.59 -14.12 7.43
N ARG A 191 -8.23 -14.37 6.17
CA ARG A 191 -9.17 -14.63 5.07
C ARG A 191 -10.03 -15.87 5.32
N SER A 192 -9.44 -16.97 5.78
CA SER A 192 -10.16 -18.22 6.10
C SER A 192 -11.14 -18.03 7.26
N ILE A 193 -10.74 -17.32 8.32
CA ILE A 193 -11.61 -17.00 9.47
C ILE A 193 -12.78 -16.11 9.04
N ALA A 194 -12.54 -15.14 8.14
CA ALA A 194 -13.60 -14.31 7.57
C ALA A 194 -14.58 -15.14 6.73
N SER A 195 -14.05 -16.09 5.94
CA SER A 195 -14.83 -17.00 5.10
C SER A 195 -15.80 -17.85 5.94
N THR A 196 -15.32 -18.44 7.04
CA THR A 196 -16.17 -19.25 7.94
C THR A 196 -17.19 -18.42 8.71
N ASN A 197 -16.85 -17.20 9.13
CA ASN A 197 -17.75 -16.35 9.90
C ASN A 197 -18.81 -15.63 9.05
N MET A 198 -18.57 -15.47 7.75
CA MET A 198 -19.43 -14.68 6.84
C MET A 198 -20.06 -15.50 5.72
N ASN A 199 -19.91 -16.83 5.73
CA ASN A 199 -20.27 -17.74 4.63
C ASN A 199 -19.65 -17.34 3.28
N ALA A 200 -18.59 -16.53 3.29
CA ALA A 200 -17.87 -16.14 2.09
C ALA A 200 -16.99 -17.31 1.66
N THR A 201 -17.03 -17.68 0.38
CA THR A 201 -16.10 -18.69 -0.16
C THR A 201 -14.86 -17.98 -0.71
N SER A 202 -13.67 -18.55 -0.55
CA SER A 202 -12.43 -17.95 -1.10
C SER A 202 -12.46 -17.75 -2.62
N SER A 203 -13.27 -18.52 -3.35
CA SER A 203 -13.52 -18.36 -4.79
C SER A 203 -14.28 -17.08 -5.16
N ARG A 204 -14.86 -16.39 -4.16
CA ARG A 204 -15.79 -15.27 -4.34
C ARG A 204 -15.21 -13.93 -3.89
N ALA A 205 -13.96 -13.90 -3.45
CA ALA A 205 -13.27 -12.68 -3.07
C ALA A 205 -12.03 -12.48 -3.94
N HIS A 206 -11.71 -11.23 -4.25
CA HIS A 206 -10.44 -10.88 -4.89
C HIS A 206 -9.40 -10.64 -3.81
N THR A 207 -8.20 -11.19 -3.97
CA THR A 207 -7.08 -10.94 -3.07
C THR A 207 -6.03 -10.11 -3.80
N ILE A 208 -5.56 -9.02 -3.21
CA ILE A 208 -4.46 -8.21 -3.74
C ILE A 208 -3.33 -8.20 -2.71
N VAL A 209 -2.16 -8.69 -3.11
CA VAL A 209 -0.91 -8.58 -2.37
C VAL A 209 -0.09 -7.47 -3.01
N GLY A 210 0.28 -6.46 -2.24
CA GLY A 210 1.14 -5.35 -2.68
C GLY A 210 2.54 -5.46 -2.07
N ILE A 211 3.56 -5.53 -2.93
CA ILE A 211 4.96 -5.49 -2.50
C ILE A 211 5.56 -4.16 -2.95
N HIS A 212 6.00 -3.37 -1.97
CA HIS A 212 6.60 -2.07 -2.19
C HIS A 212 8.09 -2.17 -1.94
N LEU A 213 8.89 -1.94 -2.98
CA LEU A 213 10.35 -1.94 -2.89
C LEU A 213 10.85 -0.50 -3.10
N THR A 214 11.52 0.04 -2.09
CA THR A 214 12.25 1.31 -2.16
C THR A 214 13.74 1.01 -2.12
N GLN A 215 14.50 1.63 -3.03
CA GLN A 215 15.95 1.51 -3.15
C GLN A 215 16.55 2.91 -3.02
N LYS A 216 17.38 3.14 -1.99
CA LYS A 216 18.07 4.42 -1.78
C LYS A 216 19.56 4.21 -1.91
N SER A 217 20.16 4.73 -2.98
CA SER A 217 21.58 4.59 -3.28
C SER A 217 22.29 5.92 -3.13
N ARG A 218 23.45 5.94 -2.47
CA ARG A 218 24.33 7.11 -2.42
C ARG A 218 25.41 6.95 -3.49
N LYS A 219 25.39 7.84 -4.49
CA LYS A 219 26.42 7.91 -5.53
C LYS A 219 27.74 8.47 -4.97
N SER A 220 28.84 8.17 -5.64
CA SER A 220 30.21 8.62 -5.29
C SER A 220 30.35 10.14 -5.23
N ASN A 221 29.51 10.89 -5.94
CA ASN A 221 29.43 12.36 -5.90
C ASN A 221 28.62 12.92 -4.71
N GLY A 222 28.27 12.08 -3.73
CA GLY A 222 27.47 12.43 -2.56
C GLY A 222 25.96 12.54 -2.81
N GLN A 223 25.50 12.35 -4.06
CA GLN A 223 24.08 12.43 -4.43
C GLN A 223 23.34 11.17 -3.99
N GLU A 224 22.26 11.34 -3.23
CA GLU A 224 21.31 10.27 -2.96
C GLU A 224 20.35 10.12 -4.14
N THR A 225 20.08 8.87 -4.52
CA THR A 225 19.07 8.50 -5.52
C THR A 225 18.11 7.48 -4.93
N SER A 226 16.81 7.70 -5.12
CA SER A 226 15.73 6.90 -4.60
C SER A 226 14.84 6.41 -5.73
N LYS A 227 14.69 5.10 -5.84
CA LYS A 227 13.77 4.45 -6.77
C LYS A 227 12.74 3.67 -5.99
N SER A 228 11.50 3.71 -6.45
CA SER A 228 10.41 2.95 -5.85
C SER A 228 9.68 2.12 -6.89
N SER A 229 9.17 0.97 -6.48
CA SER A 229 8.29 0.15 -7.30
C SER A 229 7.19 -0.46 -6.44
N ILE A 230 6.02 -0.63 -7.05
CA ILE A 230 4.90 -1.33 -6.46
C ILE A 230 4.57 -2.52 -7.36
N VAL A 231 4.60 -3.72 -6.78
CA VAL A 231 4.21 -4.95 -7.45
C VAL A 231 2.90 -5.43 -6.85
N HIS A 232 1.84 -5.38 -7.66
CA HIS A 232 0.53 -5.93 -7.29
C HIS A 232 0.38 -7.35 -7.83
N LEU A 233 0.15 -8.29 -6.94
CA LEU A 233 -0.09 -9.70 -7.25
C LEU A 233 -1.54 -9.99 -6.87
N VAL A 234 -2.35 -10.29 -7.87
CA VAL A 234 -3.80 -10.29 -7.75
C VAL A 234 -4.35 -11.68 -8.07
N ASP A 235 -5.08 -12.26 -7.13
CA ASP A 235 -5.86 -13.48 -7.31
C ASP A 235 -7.33 -13.08 -7.38
N LEU A 236 -7.90 -13.10 -8.59
CA LEU A 236 -9.29 -12.70 -8.80
C LEU A 236 -10.25 -13.82 -8.39
N ALA A 237 -11.49 -13.43 -8.06
CA ALA A 237 -12.59 -14.36 -7.90
C ALA A 237 -12.83 -15.19 -9.19
N GLY A 238 -13.56 -16.29 -9.05
CA GLY A 238 -14.00 -17.10 -10.17
C GLY A 238 -14.79 -16.29 -11.20
N SER A 239 -14.48 -16.46 -12.49
CA SER A 239 -15.15 -15.78 -13.60
C SER A 239 -16.48 -16.42 -14.02
N GLU A 240 -16.82 -17.57 -13.46
CA GLU A 240 -18.03 -18.32 -13.80
C GLU A 240 -19.32 -17.54 -13.50
N ARG A 241 -20.34 -17.73 -14.34
CA ARG A 241 -21.62 -17.03 -14.16
C ARG A 241 -22.36 -17.55 -12.92
N ALA A 242 -22.97 -16.63 -12.15
CA ALA A 242 -23.74 -16.98 -10.96
C ALA A 242 -24.92 -17.92 -11.26
N SER A 243 -25.51 -17.84 -12.46
CA SER A 243 -26.57 -18.75 -12.93
C SER A 243 -26.16 -20.21 -12.88
N ASN A 244 -24.87 -20.50 -13.08
CA ASN A 244 -24.33 -21.85 -13.16
C ASN A 244 -24.05 -22.44 -11.77
N THR A 245 -24.14 -21.63 -10.70
CA THR A 245 -23.83 -22.05 -9.33
C THR A 245 -25.05 -22.58 -8.55
N GLY A 246 -26.26 -22.52 -9.12
CA GLY A 246 -27.50 -22.96 -8.45
C GLY A 246 -27.86 -22.16 -7.19
N ALA A 247 -27.31 -20.96 -7.02
CA ALA A 247 -27.46 -20.16 -5.79
C ALA A 247 -28.81 -19.43 -5.73
N THR A 248 -29.50 -19.48 -4.57
CA THR A 248 -30.78 -18.80 -4.31
C THR A 248 -30.68 -17.77 -3.17
N GLY A 249 -31.60 -16.81 -3.14
CA GLY A 249 -31.72 -15.83 -2.04
C GLY A 249 -30.50 -14.91 -1.90
N ASP A 250 -29.98 -14.75 -0.68
CA ASP A 250 -28.85 -13.85 -0.39
C ASP A 250 -27.55 -14.27 -1.10
N ARG A 251 -27.36 -15.58 -1.39
CA ARG A 251 -26.23 -16.07 -2.18
C ARG A 251 -26.28 -15.61 -3.64
N LEU A 252 -27.48 -15.35 -4.18
CA LEU A 252 -27.66 -14.80 -5.52
C LEU A 252 -27.30 -13.31 -5.55
N LYS A 253 -27.70 -12.53 -4.53
CA LYS A 253 -27.30 -11.12 -4.38
C LYS A 253 -25.79 -10.97 -4.24
N GLU A 254 -25.17 -11.84 -3.44
CA GLU A 254 -23.71 -11.93 -3.28
C GLU A 254 -23.03 -12.28 -4.60
N GLY A 255 -23.49 -13.34 -5.29
CA GLY A 255 -22.99 -13.72 -6.62
C GLY A 255 -23.12 -12.61 -7.66
N ALA A 256 -24.20 -11.81 -7.59
CA ALA A 256 -24.39 -10.65 -8.44
C ALA A 256 -23.36 -9.55 -8.17
N ALA A 257 -23.02 -9.27 -6.90
CA ALA A 257 -22.00 -8.27 -6.56
C ALA A 257 -20.58 -8.71 -6.94
N ILE A 258 -20.26 -10.00 -6.82
CA ILE A 258 -18.96 -10.53 -7.25
C ILE A 258 -18.84 -10.42 -8.77
N ASN A 259 -19.88 -10.86 -9.49
CA ASN A 259 -19.94 -10.73 -10.94
C ASN A 259 -19.99 -9.28 -11.40
N GLN A 260 -20.52 -8.36 -10.60
CA GLN A 260 -20.45 -6.93 -10.88
C GLN A 260 -18.98 -6.49 -10.99
N SER A 261 -18.14 -6.80 -9.99
CA SER A 261 -16.73 -6.39 -10.00
C SER A 261 -15.95 -6.92 -11.22
N LEU A 262 -16.18 -8.18 -11.62
CA LEU A 262 -15.57 -8.80 -12.81
C LEU A 262 -16.19 -8.32 -14.13
N SER A 263 -17.49 -8.03 -14.15
CA SER A 263 -18.16 -7.44 -15.32
C SER A 263 -17.67 -6.03 -15.58
N CYS A 264 -17.53 -5.22 -14.53
CA CYS A 264 -16.91 -3.89 -14.60
C CYS A 264 -15.46 -3.98 -15.11
N LEU A 265 -14.70 -4.99 -14.66
CA LEU A 265 -13.36 -5.26 -15.19
C LEU A 265 -13.39 -5.57 -16.68
N GLY A 266 -14.34 -6.40 -17.13
CA GLY A 266 -14.57 -6.70 -18.54
C GLY A 266 -14.92 -5.47 -19.38
N ASN A 267 -15.77 -4.59 -18.84
CA ASN A 267 -16.13 -3.32 -19.49
C ASN A 267 -14.92 -2.38 -19.60
N CYS A 268 -14.07 -2.32 -18.57
CA CYS A 268 -12.82 -1.56 -18.63
C CYS A 268 -11.89 -2.10 -19.70
N ILE A 269 -11.69 -3.41 -19.76
CA ILE A 269 -10.82 -4.05 -20.77
C ILE A 269 -11.35 -3.83 -22.17
N HIS A 270 -12.67 -3.96 -22.38
CA HIS A 270 -13.30 -3.66 -23.66
C HIS A 270 -13.06 -2.20 -24.08
N ALA A 271 -13.36 -1.24 -23.19
CA ALA A 271 -13.16 0.18 -23.48
C ALA A 271 -11.69 0.54 -23.74
N LEU A 272 -10.75 -0.09 -23.03
CA LEU A 272 -9.31 0.09 -23.23
C LEU A 272 -8.82 -0.50 -24.56
N SER A 273 -9.33 -1.66 -24.95
CA SER A 273 -9.05 -2.28 -26.26
C SER A 273 -9.53 -1.38 -27.40
N GLU A 274 -10.75 -0.85 -27.32
CA GLU A 274 -11.29 0.10 -28.30
C GLU A 274 -10.42 1.36 -28.41
N ARG A 275 -9.95 1.88 -27.27
CA ARG A 275 -9.03 3.03 -27.23
C ARG A 275 -7.68 2.72 -27.88
N ALA A 276 -7.15 1.51 -27.69
CA ALA A 276 -5.92 1.08 -28.34
C ALA A 276 -6.07 0.98 -29.87
N MET A 277 -7.29 0.77 -30.37
CA MET A 277 -7.66 0.81 -31.79
C MET A 277 -8.00 2.23 -32.29
N GLY A 278 -7.76 3.27 -31.49
CA GLY A 278 -7.98 4.67 -31.87
C GLY A 278 -9.40 5.19 -31.68
N ARG A 279 -10.30 4.41 -31.06
CA ARG A 279 -11.68 4.85 -30.81
C ARG A 279 -11.77 5.64 -29.50
N ASN A 280 -12.50 6.74 -29.51
CA ASN A 280 -12.70 7.54 -28.30
C ASN A 280 -13.73 6.87 -27.38
N SER A 281 -13.25 6.13 -26.38
CA SER A 281 -14.10 5.44 -25.40
C SER A 281 -13.73 5.86 -23.97
N ARG A 282 -14.74 6.21 -23.17
CA ARG A 282 -14.57 6.49 -21.74
C ARG A 282 -14.44 5.17 -20.98
N VAL A 283 -13.37 5.02 -20.22
CA VAL A 283 -13.13 3.80 -19.44
C VAL A 283 -13.82 3.89 -18.06
N PRO A 284 -14.71 2.97 -17.70
CA PRO A 284 -15.53 3.05 -16.48
C PRO A 284 -14.83 2.50 -15.22
N PHE A 285 -13.63 3.00 -14.90
CA PHE A 285 -12.86 2.52 -13.73
C PHE A 285 -13.53 2.77 -12.38
N ARG A 286 -14.56 3.61 -12.32
CA ARG A 286 -15.24 3.98 -11.06
C ARG A 286 -16.38 3.03 -10.68
N ASP A 287 -16.77 2.14 -11.59
CA ASP A 287 -17.95 1.30 -11.46
C ASP A 287 -17.78 0.16 -10.45
N SER A 288 -16.53 -0.19 -10.11
CA SER A 288 -16.24 -1.14 -9.03
C SER A 288 -14.98 -0.77 -8.25
N VAL A 289 -14.91 -1.23 -7.00
CA VAL A 289 -13.74 -1.13 -6.12
C VAL A 289 -12.51 -1.75 -6.78
N LEU A 290 -12.69 -2.92 -7.39
CA LEU A 290 -11.62 -3.64 -8.08
C LEU A 290 -11.05 -2.81 -9.23
N THR A 291 -11.90 -2.28 -10.10
CA THR A 291 -11.47 -1.50 -11.28
C THR A 291 -10.81 -0.19 -10.88
N ARG A 292 -11.25 0.45 -9.79
CA ARG A 292 -10.55 1.61 -9.21
C ARG A 292 -9.13 1.24 -8.80
N LEU A 293 -8.98 0.21 -7.95
CA LEU A 293 -7.66 -0.20 -7.43
C LEU A 293 -6.72 -0.74 -8.51
N LEU A 294 -7.26 -1.32 -9.59
CA LEU A 294 -6.49 -1.83 -10.74
C LEU A 294 -6.36 -0.82 -11.89
N MET A 295 -6.83 0.42 -11.74
CA MET A 295 -6.79 1.42 -12.81
C MET A 295 -5.38 1.59 -13.40
N ASN A 296 -4.37 1.73 -12.54
CA ASN A 296 -2.98 1.87 -12.97
C ASN A 296 -2.44 0.60 -13.63
N ALA A 297 -2.89 -0.58 -13.18
CA ALA A 297 -2.51 -1.86 -13.76
C ALA A 297 -3.05 -2.01 -15.19
N LEU A 298 -4.27 -1.56 -15.46
CA LEU A 298 -4.93 -1.82 -16.74
C LEU A 298 -4.64 -0.77 -17.80
N GLY A 299 -4.56 0.51 -17.44
CA GLY A 299 -4.43 1.60 -18.42
C GLY A 299 -3.49 2.73 -18.02
N GLY A 300 -2.68 2.53 -16.97
CA GLY A 300 -1.83 3.58 -16.41
C GLY A 300 -0.35 3.18 -16.33
N ASN A 301 0.31 3.66 -15.28
CA ASN A 301 1.72 3.41 -15.01
C ASN A 301 1.93 2.03 -14.38
N SER A 302 2.01 0.99 -15.21
CA SER A 302 2.31 -0.38 -14.79
C SER A 302 2.77 -1.24 -15.97
N ARG A 303 3.72 -2.14 -15.74
CA ARG A 303 3.98 -3.31 -16.60
C ARG A 303 3.10 -4.46 -16.14
N THR A 304 2.15 -4.86 -16.96
CA THR A 304 1.05 -5.72 -16.51
C THR A 304 1.02 -7.06 -17.22
N ILE A 305 0.84 -8.12 -16.45
CA ILE A 305 0.72 -9.51 -16.89
C ILE A 305 -0.66 -10.04 -16.48
N MET A 306 -1.38 -10.62 -17.42
CA MET A 306 -2.60 -11.37 -17.16
C MET A 306 -2.32 -12.87 -17.31
N ILE A 307 -2.62 -13.65 -16.28
CA ILE A 307 -2.64 -15.12 -16.35
C ILE A 307 -4.08 -15.55 -16.58
N ALA A 308 -4.37 -16.06 -17.78
CA ALA A 308 -5.66 -16.64 -18.11
C ALA A 308 -5.65 -18.14 -17.77
N ALA A 309 -6.16 -18.49 -16.60
CA ALA A 309 -6.27 -19.86 -16.11
C ALA A 309 -7.53 -20.53 -16.67
N ILE A 310 -7.38 -21.69 -17.31
CA ILE A 310 -8.47 -22.41 -17.98
C ILE A 310 -8.50 -23.88 -17.58
N SER A 311 -9.66 -24.52 -17.73
CA SER A 311 -9.83 -25.95 -17.51
C SER A 311 -9.81 -26.70 -18.85
N PRO A 312 -9.15 -27.86 -18.97
CA PRO A 312 -9.21 -28.68 -20.17
C PRO A 312 -10.46 -29.57 -20.23
N ALA A 313 -11.30 -29.59 -19.19
CA ALA A 313 -12.49 -30.43 -19.14
C ALA A 313 -13.57 -29.94 -20.13
N ASP A 314 -14.23 -30.88 -20.78
CA ASP A 314 -15.33 -30.67 -21.73
C ASP A 314 -16.49 -29.86 -21.13
N ILE A 315 -16.92 -30.19 -19.91
CA ILE A 315 -17.98 -29.49 -19.17
C ILE A 315 -17.69 -27.99 -18.96
N ASN A 316 -16.43 -27.58 -19.06
CA ASN A 316 -15.96 -26.22 -18.87
C ASN A 316 -15.69 -25.48 -20.20
N TYR A 317 -16.12 -26.03 -21.35
CA TYR A 317 -15.86 -25.46 -22.67
C TYR A 317 -16.27 -23.98 -22.78
N GLU A 318 -17.49 -23.63 -22.37
CA GLU A 318 -18.01 -22.25 -22.48
C GLU A 318 -17.22 -21.25 -21.61
N GLU A 319 -16.88 -21.63 -20.38
CA GLU A 319 -16.10 -20.78 -19.47
C GLU A 319 -14.64 -20.63 -19.94
N THR A 320 -14.09 -21.69 -20.52
CA THR A 320 -12.77 -21.67 -21.16
C THR A 320 -12.75 -20.77 -22.37
N LEU A 321 -13.74 -20.88 -23.26
CA LEU A 321 -13.88 -20.00 -24.43
C LEU A 321 -14.04 -18.54 -24.02
N SER A 322 -14.86 -18.26 -23.00
CA SER A 322 -15.04 -16.93 -22.44
C SER A 322 -13.72 -16.34 -21.93
N THR A 323 -12.96 -17.13 -21.16
CA THR A 323 -11.65 -16.73 -20.62
C THR A 323 -10.63 -16.45 -21.71
N LEU A 324 -10.55 -17.29 -22.75
CA LEU A 324 -9.64 -17.12 -23.88
C LEU A 324 -9.96 -15.83 -24.67
N ARG A 325 -11.24 -15.56 -24.95
CA ARG A 325 -11.70 -14.31 -25.60
C ARG A 325 -11.44 -13.08 -24.73
N TYR A 326 -11.52 -13.22 -23.41
CA TYR A 326 -11.22 -12.15 -22.48
C TYR A 326 -9.73 -11.78 -22.53
N ALA A 327 -8.85 -12.79 -22.47
CA ALA A 327 -7.41 -12.61 -22.58
C ALA A 327 -7.00 -12.00 -23.93
N ASP A 328 -7.64 -12.42 -25.03
CA ASP A 328 -7.34 -11.91 -26.37
C ASP A 328 -7.66 -10.40 -26.50
N ARG A 329 -8.73 -9.93 -25.86
CA ARG A 329 -9.04 -8.50 -25.74
C ARG A 329 -8.05 -7.77 -24.84
N ALA A 330 -7.71 -8.35 -23.69
CA ALA A 330 -6.76 -7.75 -22.76
C ALA A 330 -5.37 -7.52 -23.38
N LYS A 331 -4.93 -8.43 -24.27
CA LYS A 331 -3.68 -8.33 -25.03
C LYS A 331 -3.56 -7.05 -25.88
N GLN A 332 -4.68 -6.47 -26.32
CA GLN A 332 -4.68 -5.26 -27.15
C GLN A 332 -4.40 -3.98 -26.36
N ILE A 333 -4.47 -4.04 -25.02
CA ILE A 333 -4.34 -2.87 -24.17
C ILE A 333 -2.86 -2.46 -24.07
N LYS A 334 -2.60 -1.17 -24.27
CA LYS A 334 -1.26 -0.59 -24.15
C LYS A 334 -1.17 0.25 -22.87
N THR A 335 -0.32 -0.15 -21.93
CA THR A 335 0.02 0.64 -20.74
C THR A 335 1.24 1.51 -20.99
N VAL A 336 1.41 2.56 -20.18
CA VAL A 336 2.57 3.47 -20.25
C VAL A 336 3.31 3.42 -18.93
N ALA A 337 4.24 2.48 -18.81
CA ALA A 337 5.05 2.30 -17.62
C ALA A 337 6.22 3.30 -17.56
N ILE A 338 6.38 3.96 -16.42
CA ILE A 338 7.40 4.97 -16.14
C ILE A 338 8.14 4.55 -14.86
N VAL A 339 9.45 4.77 -14.83
CA VAL A 339 10.27 4.55 -13.63
C VAL A 339 9.86 5.54 -12.54
N ASN A 340 9.55 5.05 -11.34
CA ASN A 340 9.18 5.92 -10.23
C ASN A 340 10.44 6.36 -9.47
N GLU A 341 10.98 7.50 -9.89
CA GLU A 341 12.05 8.23 -9.20
C GLU A 341 11.45 9.32 -8.29
N ASP A 342 12.19 9.72 -7.25
CA ASP A 342 11.76 10.84 -6.40
C ASP A 342 11.63 12.13 -7.25
N PRO A 343 10.48 12.84 -7.21
CA PRO A 343 10.27 14.06 -7.99
C PRO A 343 11.34 15.14 -7.73
N THR A 344 11.84 15.23 -6.51
CA THR A 344 12.90 16.17 -6.13
C THR A 344 14.22 15.77 -6.80
N GLU A 345 14.52 14.48 -6.88
CA GLU A 345 15.72 14.00 -7.57
C GLU A 345 15.62 14.11 -9.09
N LYS A 346 14.44 13.85 -9.65
CA LYS A 346 14.16 14.05 -11.07
C LYS A 346 14.43 15.51 -11.46
N LEU A 347 13.94 16.46 -10.67
CA LEU A 347 14.18 17.89 -10.88
C LEU A 347 15.68 18.24 -10.77
N ILE A 348 16.38 17.72 -9.75
CA ILE A 348 17.83 17.92 -9.61
C ILE A 348 18.59 17.40 -10.85
N LYS A 349 18.18 16.26 -11.39
CA LYS A 349 18.80 15.66 -12.58
C LYS A 349 18.56 16.50 -13.83
N GLU A 350 17.33 16.98 -14.03
CA GLU A 350 16.96 17.84 -15.17
C GLU A 350 17.75 19.16 -15.15
N LEU A 351 17.78 19.86 -14.01
CA LEU A 351 18.53 21.12 -13.86
C LEU A 351 20.03 20.95 -14.13
N ARG A 352 20.63 19.83 -13.69
CA ARG A 352 22.06 19.55 -13.97
C ARG A 352 22.34 19.23 -15.43
N GLN A 353 21.47 18.46 -16.07
CA GLN A 353 21.60 18.15 -17.50
C GLN A 353 21.47 19.41 -18.35
N GLU A 354 20.56 20.30 -17.98
CA GLU A 354 20.43 21.60 -18.63
C GLU A 354 21.69 22.46 -18.42
N ASN A 355 22.23 22.53 -17.20
CA ASN A 355 23.48 23.25 -16.94
C ASN A 355 24.68 22.69 -17.72
N GLU A 356 24.78 21.36 -17.89
CA GLU A 356 25.79 20.77 -18.77
C GLU A 356 25.56 21.09 -20.24
N ARG A 357 24.29 21.10 -20.69
CA ARG A 357 23.94 21.47 -22.06
C ARG A 357 24.31 22.92 -22.37
N LEU A 358 23.92 23.85 -21.50
CA LEU A 358 24.22 25.28 -21.61
C LEU A 358 25.74 25.51 -21.61
N LYS A 359 26.49 24.84 -20.72
CA LYS A 359 27.97 24.87 -20.72
C LYS A 359 28.58 24.39 -22.03
N ARG A 360 28.11 23.26 -22.58
CA ARG A 360 28.63 22.76 -23.86
C ARG A 360 28.33 23.69 -25.03
N MET A 361 27.21 24.40 -24.99
CA MET A 361 26.86 25.41 -26.00
C MET A 361 27.78 26.63 -25.93
N LEU A 362 28.15 27.06 -24.71
CA LEU A 362 29.14 28.12 -24.46
C LEU A 362 30.56 27.71 -24.88
N ASP A 363 31.03 26.53 -24.45
CA ASP A 363 32.41 26.06 -24.69
C ASP A 363 32.73 25.81 -26.17
N LYS A 364 31.72 25.42 -26.97
CA LYS A 364 31.92 25.11 -28.41
C LYS A 364 31.73 26.30 -29.33
N GLY A 365 31.39 27.49 -28.83
CA GLY A 365 31.02 28.64 -29.67
C GLY A 365 29.83 28.37 -30.62
N ALA A 366 29.14 27.25 -30.42
CA ALA A 366 28.06 26.73 -31.25
C ALA A 366 26.71 27.35 -30.84
N ILE A 367 26.74 28.64 -30.54
CA ILE A 367 25.55 29.44 -30.33
C ILE A 367 25.01 29.73 -31.74
N ASP A 368 24.00 28.94 -32.12
CA ASP A 368 23.25 29.11 -33.36
C ASP A 368 22.28 30.28 -33.15
N VAL A 369 22.80 31.50 -33.28
CA VAL A 369 22.03 32.72 -33.12
C VAL A 369 21.22 32.94 -34.41
N PRO A 370 19.89 33.07 -34.35
CA PRO A 370 19.08 33.36 -35.52
C PRO A 370 19.52 34.68 -36.17
N MET A 371 20.13 34.61 -37.36
CA MET A 371 20.60 35.79 -38.10
C MET A 371 19.47 36.34 -38.97
N GLN A 372 19.23 37.65 -38.89
CA GLN A 372 18.36 38.34 -39.84
C GLN A 372 19.18 38.86 -41.03
N PRO A 373 18.66 38.79 -42.27
CA PRO A 373 19.38 39.31 -43.44
C PRO A 373 19.64 40.81 -43.30
N GLY A 374 20.89 41.24 -43.47
CA GLY A 374 21.28 42.66 -43.45
C GLY A 374 21.80 43.20 -42.11
N MET A 375 21.98 42.34 -41.09
CA MET A 375 22.65 42.73 -39.85
C MET A 375 24.13 43.01 -40.09
N SER A 376 24.62 44.09 -39.50
CA SER A 376 26.04 44.44 -39.48
C SER A 376 26.83 43.52 -38.54
N ASP A 377 28.14 43.39 -38.77
CA ASP A 377 29.04 42.58 -37.93
C ASP A 377 28.97 43.01 -36.44
N GLU A 378 28.80 44.30 -36.18
CA GLU A 378 28.63 44.85 -34.83
C GLU A 378 27.33 44.41 -34.14
N GLU A 379 26.23 44.31 -34.90
CA GLU A 379 24.94 43.83 -34.40
C GLU A 379 24.98 42.33 -34.11
N ILE A 380 25.69 41.55 -34.93
CA ILE A 380 25.92 40.11 -34.73
C ILE A 380 26.74 39.87 -33.45
N ILE A 381 27.80 40.66 -33.23
CA ILE A 381 28.63 40.57 -32.01
C ILE A 381 27.81 40.93 -30.77
N LYS A 382 26.99 42.00 -30.83
CA LYS A 382 26.09 42.37 -29.72
C LYS A 382 25.05 41.28 -29.43
N LEU A 383 24.48 40.67 -30.48
CA LEU A 383 23.49 39.60 -30.31
C LEU A 383 24.14 38.38 -29.64
N ARG A 384 25.29 37.91 -30.14
CA ARG A 384 26.02 36.78 -29.52
C ARG A 384 26.32 37.03 -28.04
N LYS A 385 26.82 38.22 -27.71
CA LYS A 385 27.11 38.60 -26.32
C LYS A 385 25.87 38.59 -25.43
N LYS A 386 24.73 39.07 -25.95
CA LYS A 386 23.46 39.05 -25.23
C LYS A 386 22.95 37.62 -24.98
N TRP A 387 23.04 36.74 -25.98
CA TRP A 387 22.67 35.33 -25.83
C TRP A 387 23.59 34.59 -24.84
N GLU A 388 24.89 34.88 -24.86
CA GLU A 388 25.84 34.37 -23.85
C GLU A 388 25.44 34.82 -22.43
N GLU A 389 25.15 36.11 -22.24
CA GLU A 389 24.70 36.68 -20.96
C GLU A 389 23.39 36.02 -20.48
N GLU A 390 22.42 35.79 -21.37
CA GLU A 390 21.16 35.09 -21.07
C GLU A 390 21.39 33.62 -20.67
N MET A 391 22.29 32.90 -21.35
CA MET A 391 22.63 31.51 -21.01
C MET A 391 23.37 31.41 -19.66
N TYR A 392 24.27 32.36 -19.36
CA TYR A 392 24.92 32.45 -18.05
C TYR A 392 23.91 32.76 -16.93
N ALA A 393 22.94 33.64 -17.20
CA ALA A 393 21.87 33.96 -16.26
C ALA A 393 20.98 32.74 -15.97
N ALA A 394 20.55 32.02 -17.01
CA ALA A 394 19.76 30.79 -16.88
C ALA A 394 20.52 29.70 -16.10
N MET A 395 21.83 29.56 -16.35
CA MET A 395 22.66 28.63 -15.60
C MET A 395 22.77 29.00 -14.11
N ALA A 396 22.94 30.29 -13.81
CA ALA A 396 23.00 30.79 -12.43
C ALA A 396 21.66 30.62 -11.69
N GLU A 397 20.53 30.75 -12.39
CA GLU A 397 19.19 30.47 -11.85
C GLU A 397 19.02 28.99 -11.51
N ASN A 398 19.36 28.08 -12.44
CA ASN A 398 19.36 26.64 -12.18
C ASN A 398 20.25 26.25 -10.99
N ASP A 399 21.43 26.87 -10.85
CA ASP A 399 22.33 26.63 -9.72
C ASP A 399 21.75 27.12 -8.38
N ARG A 400 21.01 28.24 -8.38
CA ARG A 400 20.27 28.73 -7.20
C ARG A 400 19.13 27.79 -6.81
N ASP A 401 18.38 27.29 -7.77
CA ASP A 401 17.31 26.33 -7.52
C ASP A 401 17.85 25.02 -6.95
N LEU A 402 18.99 24.53 -7.49
CA LEU A 402 19.71 23.40 -6.92
C LEU A 402 20.16 23.64 -5.48
N MET A 403 20.63 24.85 -5.15
CA MET A 403 21.00 25.22 -3.78
C MET A 403 19.78 25.25 -2.85
N GLN A 404 18.66 25.86 -3.26
CA GLN A 404 17.43 25.89 -2.45
C GLN A 404 16.87 24.49 -2.21
N ILE A 405 16.85 23.63 -3.24
CA ILE A 405 16.40 22.24 -3.10
C ILE A 405 17.30 21.47 -2.13
N LYS A 406 18.62 21.63 -2.24
CA LYS A 406 19.59 20.98 -1.34
C LYS A 406 19.47 21.49 0.10
N GLN A 407 19.27 22.79 0.28
CA GLN A 407 19.07 23.41 1.59
C GLN A 407 17.76 22.92 2.23
N SER A 408 16.65 22.87 1.47
CA SER A 408 15.37 22.30 1.92
C SER A 408 15.51 20.81 2.28
N TYR A 409 16.32 20.06 1.54
CA TYR A 409 16.59 18.66 1.81
C TYR A 409 17.43 18.48 3.08
N ASP A 410 18.50 19.26 3.25
CA ASP A 410 19.34 19.24 4.45
C ASP A 410 18.56 19.68 5.69
N ASP A 411 17.65 20.64 5.56
CA ASP A 411 16.75 21.07 6.63
C ASP A 411 15.73 19.98 6.97
N LYS A 412 15.14 19.32 5.96
CA LYS A 412 14.29 18.14 6.18
C LYS A 412 15.07 16.96 6.78
N LEU A 413 16.34 16.78 6.42
CA LEU A 413 17.21 15.73 6.93
C LEU A 413 17.68 16.06 8.36
N LYS A 414 17.91 17.33 8.69
CA LYS A 414 18.15 17.81 10.07
C LYS A 414 16.89 17.65 10.92
N LEU A 415 15.72 18.00 10.39
CA LEU A 415 14.43 17.75 11.05
C LEU A 415 14.21 16.26 11.25
N ALA A 416 14.51 15.44 10.24
CA ALA A 416 14.42 13.98 10.31
C ALA A 416 15.49 13.37 11.22
N ARG A 417 16.67 13.98 11.38
CA ARG A 417 17.73 13.56 12.32
C ARG A 417 17.40 13.97 13.76
N GLN A 418 16.81 15.15 13.95
CA GLN A 418 16.19 15.58 15.20
C GLN A 418 15.00 14.68 15.56
N GLN A 419 14.22 14.23 14.56
CA GLN A 419 13.18 13.21 14.74
C GLN A 419 13.76 11.78 14.89
N LYS A 420 14.94 11.47 14.33
CA LYS A 420 15.61 10.16 14.48
C LYS A 420 16.35 10.00 15.81
N GLY A 421 16.53 11.07 16.59
CA GLY A 421 16.78 10.95 18.03
C GLY A 421 15.66 10.19 18.76
N PHE A 422 14.49 10.02 18.12
CA PHE A 422 13.33 9.27 18.59
C PHE A 422 13.14 7.89 17.92
N GLU A 423 14.02 7.51 16.98
CA GLU A 423 13.96 6.23 16.27
C GLU A 423 14.95 5.20 16.86
N TRP A 424 15.19 5.30 18.18
CA TRP A 424 15.86 4.26 18.97
C TRP A 424 14.82 3.30 19.56
N ASP A 425 14.73 2.12 18.96
CA ASP A 425 14.35 0.87 19.62
C ASP A 425 12.98 0.88 20.35
N ILE A 426 11.88 0.74 19.58
CA ILE A 426 10.50 0.63 20.10
C ILE A 426 10.40 -0.41 21.24
N ALA A 427 11.17 -1.49 21.16
CA ALA A 427 11.21 -2.53 22.19
C ALA A 427 11.90 -2.08 23.50
N LYS A 428 12.85 -1.14 23.42
CA LYS A 428 13.50 -0.53 24.59
C LYS A 428 12.62 0.54 25.22
N ILE A 429 11.96 1.38 24.41
CA ILE A 429 11.00 2.39 24.90
C ILE A 429 9.81 1.73 25.62
N ASP A 430 9.27 0.62 25.10
CA ASP A 430 8.18 -0.10 25.78
C ASP A 430 8.60 -0.80 27.09
N LYS A 431 9.90 -1.05 27.29
CA LYS A 431 10.44 -1.47 28.60
C LYS A 431 10.59 -0.28 29.55
N GLU A 432 11.15 0.83 29.08
CA GLU A 432 11.37 2.05 29.88
C GLU A 432 10.05 2.71 30.32
N LYS A 433 9.01 2.69 29.47
CA LYS A 433 7.64 3.15 29.82
C LYS A 433 7.06 2.47 31.05
N LYS A 434 7.49 1.24 31.36
CA LYS A 434 7.00 0.47 32.51
C LYS A 434 7.63 0.93 33.82
N VAL A 435 8.80 1.54 33.77
CA VAL A 435 9.62 1.84 34.96
C VAL A 435 9.86 3.32 35.18
N ARG A 436 9.62 4.18 34.17
CA ARG A 436 9.84 5.63 34.26
C ARG A 436 8.56 6.44 34.00
N PRO A 437 8.31 7.48 34.80
CA PRO A 437 7.30 8.48 34.48
C PRO A 437 7.63 9.13 33.14
N HIS A 438 6.59 9.33 32.33
CA HIS A 438 6.73 9.88 31.00
C HIS A 438 5.51 10.74 30.67
N PHE A 439 5.54 11.41 29.52
CA PHE A 439 4.36 11.97 28.90
C PHE A 439 4.16 11.35 27.53
N THR A 440 2.91 11.08 27.15
CA THR A 440 2.56 10.63 25.80
C THR A 440 1.67 11.65 25.13
N ASN A 441 1.81 11.85 23.82
CA ASN A 441 0.90 12.72 23.10
C ASN A 441 -0.49 12.08 23.00
N LEU A 442 -1.53 12.88 23.20
CA LEU A 442 -2.90 12.51 22.86
C LEU A 442 -3.34 13.29 21.62
N ASN A 443 -3.82 12.58 20.60
CA ASN A 443 -4.27 13.16 19.32
C ASN A 443 -5.74 12.80 19.08
N PHE A 444 -6.47 13.67 18.36
CA PHE A 444 -7.86 13.42 17.92
C PHE A 444 -7.98 12.17 17.05
N ASP A 445 -6.91 11.81 16.33
CA ASP A 445 -6.77 10.51 15.67
C ASP A 445 -6.20 9.48 16.67
N PRO A 446 -6.95 8.42 17.04
CA PRO A 446 -6.47 7.36 17.92
C PRO A 446 -5.21 6.64 17.42
N MET A 447 -4.93 6.64 16.11
CA MET A 447 -3.73 6.02 15.55
C MET A 447 -2.46 6.87 15.73
N LEU A 448 -2.60 8.18 15.98
CA LEU A 448 -1.50 9.11 16.23
C LEU A 448 -1.31 9.40 17.73
N SER A 449 -2.29 9.01 18.55
CA SER A 449 -2.24 9.06 20.00
C SER A 449 -1.24 8.02 20.55
N GLY A 450 -0.40 8.42 21.50
CA GLY A 450 0.60 7.56 22.14
C GLY A 450 1.86 7.27 21.31
N LYS A 451 2.08 8.00 20.21
CA LYS A 451 3.21 7.81 19.29
C LYS A 451 4.46 8.62 19.67
N ILE A 452 4.30 9.71 20.39
CA ILE A 452 5.36 10.56 20.93
C ILE A 452 5.38 10.34 22.44
N VAL A 453 6.57 10.00 22.97
CA VAL A 453 6.77 9.63 24.38
C VAL A 453 7.96 10.41 24.94
N HIS A 454 7.75 11.29 25.90
CA HIS A 454 8.80 12.01 26.59
C HIS A 454 9.08 11.36 27.94
N LEU A 455 10.16 10.60 28.07
CA LEU A 455 10.60 10.02 29.34
C LEU A 455 11.16 11.15 30.24
N LEU A 456 10.63 11.28 31.46
CA LEU A 456 11.11 12.29 32.40
C LEU A 456 12.46 11.86 33.00
N LYS A 457 13.39 12.80 33.10
CA LYS A 457 14.64 12.65 33.87
C LYS A 457 14.35 12.97 35.33
N PHE A 458 15.18 12.44 36.22
CA PHE A 458 15.13 12.80 37.63
C PHE A 458 15.43 14.28 37.82
N GLY A 459 14.69 14.96 38.71
CA GLY A 459 14.80 16.40 38.89
C GLY A 459 13.92 17.22 37.94
N GLU A 460 14.33 18.45 37.64
CA GLU A 460 13.57 19.40 36.82
C GLU A 460 13.66 19.05 35.33
N ASN A 461 12.51 18.96 34.66
CA ASN A 461 12.39 18.83 33.21
C ASN A 461 11.64 20.05 32.67
N ILE A 462 12.28 20.81 31.78
CA ILE A 462 11.70 22.04 31.25
C ILE A 462 10.90 21.76 29.97
N VAL A 463 9.68 22.30 29.92
CA VAL A 463 8.81 22.29 28.74
C VAL A 463 8.75 23.70 28.16
N GLY A 464 9.05 23.88 26.87
CA GLY A 464 9.02 25.21 26.27
C GLY A 464 9.49 25.25 24.82
N LYS A 465 9.61 26.46 24.26
CA LYS A 465 10.12 26.68 22.89
C LYS A 465 11.63 26.59 22.77
N THR A 466 12.36 26.87 23.85
CA THR A 466 13.81 26.99 23.80
C THR A 466 14.47 25.68 23.40
N ASP A 467 15.55 25.76 22.63
CA ASP A 467 16.37 24.61 22.23
C ASP A 467 17.05 23.90 23.41
N GLN A 468 17.01 24.53 24.60
CA GLN A 468 17.51 23.96 25.86
C GLN A 468 16.43 23.23 26.67
N ALA A 469 15.18 23.15 26.20
CA ALA A 469 14.10 22.48 26.91
C ALA A 469 14.20 20.95 26.78
N ASP A 470 13.94 20.23 27.86
CA ASP A 470 13.87 18.76 27.85
C ASP A 470 12.68 18.25 27.01
N ILE A 471 11.59 19.01 26.99
CA ILE A 471 10.40 18.76 26.16
C ILE A 471 10.13 20.01 25.33
N GLN A 472 10.63 20.01 24.11
CA GLN A 472 10.44 21.13 23.20
C GLN A 472 9.03 21.08 22.58
N LEU A 473 8.24 22.13 22.81
CA LEU A 473 6.90 22.28 22.23
C LEU A 473 6.85 23.54 21.36
N LEU A 474 6.35 23.38 20.15
CA LEU A 474 6.17 24.48 19.20
C LEU A 474 4.68 24.87 19.13
N GLY A 475 4.39 26.14 19.32
CA GLY A 475 3.03 26.67 19.21
C GLY A 475 2.96 28.17 19.48
N PRO A 476 2.01 28.90 18.89
CA PRO A 476 1.94 30.36 19.01
C PRO A 476 1.78 30.86 20.45
N SER A 477 1.23 30.02 21.36
CA SER A 477 0.99 30.36 22.77
C SER A 477 1.97 29.70 23.77
N ILE A 478 2.99 28.98 23.31
CA ILE A 478 4.03 28.41 24.16
C ILE A 478 5.11 29.45 24.44
N GLN A 479 5.61 29.50 25.67
CA GLN A 479 6.70 30.41 26.07
C GLN A 479 8.05 29.70 25.98
N GLU A 480 9.15 30.46 26.00
CA GLU A 480 10.51 29.90 26.00
C GLU A 480 10.71 28.86 27.11
N ARG A 481 10.23 29.17 28.32
CA ARG A 481 10.03 28.22 29.43
C ARG A 481 8.56 28.26 29.83
N HIS A 482 7.80 27.25 29.45
CA HIS A 482 6.35 27.23 29.60
C HIS A 482 5.87 26.49 30.85
N ALA A 483 6.48 25.34 31.14
CA ALA A 483 6.18 24.55 32.33
C ALA A 483 7.43 23.87 32.87
N ALA A 484 7.48 23.67 34.19
CA ALA A 484 8.48 22.85 34.85
C ALA A 484 7.81 21.58 35.36
N VAL A 485 8.40 20.44 35.02
CA VAL A 485 7.95 19.12 35.45
C VAL A 485 9.03 18.51 36.31
N ASN A 486 8.80 18.42 37.61
CA ASN A 486 9.79 17.89 38.54
C ASN A 486 9.48 16.43 38.88
N TYR A 487 10.42 15.53 38.57
CA TYR A 487 10.38 14.14 39.02
C TYR A 487 11.14 14.01 40.35
N LEU A 488 10.41 13.71 41.42
CA LEU A 488 10.86 13.74 42.82
C LEU A 488 11.54 12.43 43.24
N GLU A 489 12.40 12.52 44.27
CA GLU A 489 13.18 11.39 44.80
C GLU A 489 12.33 10.20 45.26
N HIS A 490 11.09 10.45 45.70
CA HIS A 490 10.16 9.45 46.20
C HIS A 490 9.14 8.95 45.15
N GLY A 491 9.36 9.23 43.85
CA GLY A 491 8.55 8.68 42.76
C GLY A 491 7.43 9.59 42.22
N GLY A 492 7.14 10.71 42.88
CA GLY A 492 6.10 11.66 42.46
C GLY A 492 6.53 12.59 41.32
N VAL A 493 5.58 13.04 40.50
CA VAL A 493 5.82 14.04 39.46
C VAL A 493 4.99 15.29 39.75
N THR A 494 5.59 16.47 39.76
CA THR A 494 4.86 17.73 39.90
C THR A 494 4.93 18.56 38.62
N LEU A 495 3.88 19.34 38.38
CA LEU A 495 3.77 20.26 37.25
C LEU A 495 3.48 21.66 37.77
N GLU A 496 4.23 22.64 37.27
CA GLU A 496 4.00 24.05 37.56
C GLU A 496 4.25 24.94 36.35
N LYS A 497 3.65 26.13 36.38
CA LYS A 497 3.89 27.17 35.39
C LYS A 497 5.24 27.83 35.68
N CYS A 498 6.07 28.01 34.66
CA CYS A 498 7.29 28.80 34.82
C CYS A 498 7.00 30.31 34.94
N GLN A 499 5.89 30.77 34.35
CA GLN A 499 5.48 32.17 34.36
C GLN A 499 3.95 32.30 34.44
N SER A 500 3.45 33.42 34.97
CA SER A 500 2.02 33.65 35.25
C SER A 500 1.12 33.59 34.01
N GLU A 501 1.67 33.97 32.86
CA GLU A 501 1.06 34.05 31.54
C GLU A 501 0.99 32.69 30.83
N CYS A 502 1.68 31.66 31.34
CA CYS A 502 1.63 30.32 30.78
C CYS A 502 0.24 29.71 31.00
N ARG A 503 -0.39 29.25 29.92
CA ARG A 503 -1.72 28.64 29.97
C ARG A 503 -1.58 27.12 30.00
N ILE A 504 -1.78 26.56 31.19
CA ILE A 504 -1.77 25.12 31.43
C ILE A 504 -3.11 24.74 32.02
N LEU A 505 -3.80 23.75 31.44
CA LEU A 505 -4.95 23.11 32.07
C LEU A 505 -4.53 21.74 32.58
N LEU A 506 -4.86 21.39 33.81
CA LEU A 506 -4.70 20.04 34.34
C LEU A 506 -6.10 19.42 34.47
N ASN A 507 -6.33 18.31 33.80
CA ASN A 507 -7.64 17.63 33.74
C ASN A 507 -8.80 18.53 33.30
N GLY A 508 -8.50 19.55 32.47
CA GLY A 508 -9.48 20.51 31.95
C GLY A 508 -9.62 21.80 32.78
N GLU A 509 -8.99 21.87 33.95
CA GLU A 509 -9.05 23.04 34.84
C GLU A 509 -7.75 23.87 34.82
N PRO A 510 -7.80 25.21 34.91
CA PRO A 510 -6.60 26.04 34.91
C PRO A 510 -5.65 25.72 36.07
N LEU A 511 -4.38 25.44 35.76
CA LEU A 511 -3.36 25.22 36.78
C LEU A 511 -3.02 26.57 37.46
N THR A 512 -3.36 26.74 38.73
CA THR A 512 -3.15 27.99 39.48
C THR A 512 -1.91 27.96 40.36
N ALA A 513 -1.49 26.78 40.80
CA ALA A 513 -0.29 26.55 41.61
C ALA A 513 0.36 25.22 41.21
N ARG A 514 1.55 24.94 41.76
CA ARG A 514 2.22 23.64 41.60
C ARG A 514 1.28 22.50 41.98
N ALA A 515 1.09 21.54 41.08
CA ALA A 515 0.23 20.38 41.30
C ALA A 515 1.02 19.07 41.23
N LEU A 516 0.66 18.11 42.08
CA LEU A 516 1.14 16.74 41.99
C LEU A 516 0.33 16.00 40.93
N LEU A 517 1.00 15.34 39.99
CA LEU A 517 0.38 14.59 38.90
C LEU A 517 0.17 13.13 39.29
N SER A 518 -1.04 12.64 39.05
CA SER A 518 -1.45 11.24 39.21
C SER A 518 -1.47 10.51 37.85
N HIS A 519 -1.49 9.17 37.89
CA HIS A 519 -1.56 8.35 36.67
C HIS A 519 -2.79 8.73 35.82
N CYS A 520 -2.58 8.87 34.51
CA CYS A 520 -3.58 9.32 33.54
C CYS A 520 -4.08 10.76 33.69
N ASP A 521 -3.46 11.58 34.54
CA ASP A 521 -3.71 13.02 34.54
C ASP A 521 -3.31 13.65 33.21
N SER A 522 -4.22 14.48 32.72
CA SER A 522 -4.20 15.10 31.41
C SER A 522 -3.78 16.55 31.54
N ALA A 523 -2.48 16.83 31.37
CA ALA A 523 -1.98 18.20 31.33
C ALA A 523 -2.01 18.76 29.90
N GLN A 524 -2.87 19.75 29.67
CA GLN A 524 -3.01 20.47 28.41
C GLN A 524 -2.12 21.72 28.43
N LEU A 525 -0.98 21.61 27.76
CA LEU A 525 0.00 22.69 27.57
C LEU A 525 -0.24 23.43 26.23
N THR A 526 -0.87 22.72 25.26
CA THR A 526 -1.48 23.21 23.99
C THR A 526 -2.51 22.16 23.48
N SER A 527 -2.61 21.85 22.19
CA SER A 527 -3.36 20.69 21.67
C SER A 527 -2.75 19.31 22.04
N PHE A 528 -1.74 19.29 22.92
CA PHE A 528 -1.13 18.09 23.48
C PHE A 528 -1.57 17.91 24.93
N LEU A 529 -2.03 16.70 25.26
CA LEU A 529 -2.34 16.27 26.63
C LEU A 529 -1.28 15.28 27.09
N ALA A 530 -0.95 15.30 28.37
CA ALA A 530 0.08 14.47 28.99
C ALA A 530 -0.54 13.27 29.77
N ARG A 531 0.26 12.25 30.16
CA ARG A 531 -0.12 11.15 31.09
C ARG A 531 1.11 10.67 31.84
N THR A 532 1.14 10.68 33.18
CA THR A 532 2.25 10.11 33.98
C THR A 532 2.03 8.62 34.31
N ALA A 533 3.08 7.88 34.68
CA ALA A 533 3.03 6.47 35.08
C ALA A 533 3.38 6.29 36.56
N ASP A 534 2.52 5.58 37.30
CA ASP A 534 2.84 4.96 38.58
C ASP A 534 2.16 3.58 38.64
N GLU A 535 2.92 2.54 38.99
CA GLU A 535 2.43 1.16 39.13
C GLU A 535 1.77 0.88 40.48
N THR A 536 1.79 1.80 41.44
CA THR A 536 1.19 1.59 42.78
C THR A 536 -0.34 1.68 42.81
N LEU A 537 -1.01 2.06 41.70
CA LEU A 537 -2.47 2.23 41.62
C LEU A 537 -3.20 1.22 40.70
N LYS A 538 -2.57 0.10 40.32
CA LYS A 538 -3.25 -0.97 39.56
C LYS A 538 -4.14 -1.82 40.45
N SER A 539 -5.35 -1.34 40.74
CA SER A 539 -6.45 -2.18 41.24
C SER A 539 -7.79 -1.99 40.52
N PHE A 540 -7.85 -1.44 39.30
CA PHE A 540 -9.07 -1.55 38.48
C PHE A 540 -8.74 -1.70 36.97
N PRO A 541 -9.37 -2.65 36.25
CA PRO A 541 -9.28 -2.73 34.79
C PRO A 541 -9.91 -1.50 34.14
N MET A 542 -9.24 -0.93 33.13
CA MET A 542 -9.76 0.21 32.36
C MET A 542 -10.92 -0.21 31.45
N ASP A 543 -12.11 0.34 31.71
CA ASP A 543 -13.34 0.10 30.93
C ASP A 543 -13.53 1.16 29.82
N GLN A 544 -14.12 0.77 28.68
CA GLN A 544 -14.30 1.61 27.48
C GLN A 544 -15.11 2.91 27.71
N HIS A 545 -15.74 3.03 28.88
CA HIS A 545 -16.55 4.17 29.29
C HIS A 545 -15.75 5.47 29.50
N TYR A 546 -14.49 5.38 29.97
CA TYR A 546 -13.68 6.57 30.28
C TYR A 546 -13.20 7.31 29.02
N TYR A 547 -12.90 6.58 27.93
CA TYR A 547 -12.54 7.17 26.64
C TYR A 547 -13.69 7.99 26.02
N ARG A 548 -14.95 7.57 26.23
CA ARG A 548 -16.13 8.29 25.75
C ARG A 548 -16.40 9.56 26.56
N SER A 549 -16.17 9.52 27.87
CA SER A 549 -16.34 10.69 28.76
C SER A 549 -15.43 11.87 28.36
N ALA A 550 -14.13 11.60 28.17
CA ALA A 550 -13.15 12.62 27.80
C ALA A 550 -13.34 13.15 26.35
N SER A 551 -13.83 12.31 25.43
CA SER A 551 -14.16 12.77 24.06
C SER A 551 -15.43 13.62 24.03
N ASN A 552 -16.41 13.35 24.90
CA ASN A 552 -17.67 14.08 24.96
C ASN A 552 -17.52 15.49 25.58
N SER A 553 -16.59 15.68 26.53
CA SER A 553 -16.32 17.01 27.10
C SER A 553 -15.70 17.98 26.08
N LEU A 554 -14.95 17.44 25.11
CA LEU A 554 -14.38 18.17 23.97
C LEU A 554 -15.44 18.57 22.93
N LEU A 555 -16.43 17.72 22.68
CA LEU A 555 -17.55 18.01 21.77
C LEU A 555 -18.50 19.08 22.33
N ALA A 556 -18.74 19.10 23.65
CA ALA A 556 -19.69 20.01 24.28
C ALA A 556 -19.31 21.51 24.16
N ARG A 557 -18.03 21.85 23.97
CA ARG A 557 -17.57 23.27 23.91
C ARG A 557 -17.56 23.89 22.50
N THR A 558 -17.81 23.10 21.45
CA THR A 558 -17.89 23.63 20.06
C THR A 558 -19.32 23.89 19.59
N ALA A 559 -20.32 23.40 20.33
CA ALA A 559 -21.74 23.52 19.97
C ALA A 559 -22.41 24.82 20.46
N ASP A 560 -21.72 25.68 21.21
CA ASP A 560 -22.34 26.83 21.91
C ASP A 560 -22.40 28.13 21.07
N ARG A 561 -22.73 28.01 19.78
CA ARG A 561 -23.18 29.12 18.93
C ARG A 561 -24.49 28.72 18.24
N THR A 562 -25.60 29.10 18.86
CA THR A 562 -27.04 28.82 18.59
C THR A 562 -27.60 29.53 17.33
N PRO A 563 -28.91 29.46 16.91
CA PRO A 563 -30.09 28.83 17.55
C PRO A 563 -31.16 28.08 16.67
N LYS A 564 -31.99 27.30 17.38
CA LYS A 564 -33.47 27.09 17.31
C LYS A 564 -34.14 26.03 16.38
N THR A 565 -34.77 25.07 17.09
CA THR A 565 -36.13 24.47 16.95
C THR A 565 -36.50 23.62 15.72
N PHE A 566 -36.82 22.34 15.94
CA PHE A 566 -38.22 21.87 16.10
C PHE A 566 -38.24 20.42 16.65
N ALA A 567 -39.18 20.16 17.57
CA ALA A 567 -39.43 18.88 18.20
C ALA A 567 -40.28 17.97 17.30
N LEU A 568 -40.27 16.64 17.53
CA LEU A 568 -41.46 15.80 17.66
C LEU A 568 -41.09 14.41 18.22
N ARG A 569 -41.92 13.95 19.17
CA ARG A 569 -41.84 12.69 19.94
C ARG A 569 -42.47 11.52 19.16
N GLY A 570 -42.08 10.28 19.48
CA GLY A 570 -42.75 9.06 19.02
C GLY A 570 -42.24 7.75 19.66
N ASP A 571 -42.81 7.44 20.83
CA ASP A 571 -43.12 6.16 21.51
C ASP A 571 -42.40 4.82 21.15
N PRO A 572 -41.85 4.06 22.13
CA PRO A 572 -41.33 2.71 21.95
C PRO A 572 -42.23 1.63 22.56
N SER A 573 -42.86 0.78 21.74
CA SER A 573 -43.30 -0.54 22.20
C SER A 573 -43.37 -1.58 21.08
N ARG A 574 -43.02 -2.82 21.44
CA ARG A 574 -43.03 -4.09 20.67
C ARG A 574 -41.65 -4.57 20.17
N ARG A 575 -41.01 -5.41 20.99
CA ARG A 575 -40.17 -6.52 20.51
C ARG A 575 -40.66 -7.83 21.12
N THR A 576 -41.23 -8.65 20.26
CA THR A 576 -41.54 -10.07 20.46
C THR A 576 -40.26 -10.90 20.52
N THR A 577 -40.26 -11.85 21.44
CA THR A 577 -39.27 -12.91 21.62
C THR A 577 -39.54 -14.07 20.66
N CYS A 578 -38.49 -14.67 20.08
CA CYS A 578 -38.57 -16.02 19.55
C CYS A 578 -37.25 -16.76 19.83
N LYS A 579 -37.40 -17.94 20.45
CA LYS A 579 -36.36 -18.86 20.91
C LYS A 579 -35.74 -19.61 19.72
N VAL A 580 -34.46 -19.92 19.84
CA VAL A 580 -33.69 -20.79 18.94
C VAL A 580 -33.62 -22.18 19.56
N ASP A 581 -34.13 -23.19 18.86
CA ASP A 581 -33.91 -24.59 19.19
C ASP A 581 -32.62 -25.09 18.54
N GLN A 582 -31.72 -25.61 19.38
CA GLN A 582 -30.53 -26.35 19.01
C GLN A 582 -30.89 -27.84 18.93
N HIS A 583 -30.60 -28.52 17.81
CA HIS A 583 -30.00 -29.85 17.83
C HIS A 583 -29.58 -30.36 16.44
N SER A 584 -28.46 -31.09 16.46
CA SER A 584 -27.97 -32.08 15.48
C SER A 584 -26.83 -31.65 14.52
N LEU A 585 -25.63 -31.64 15.10
CA LEU A 585 -24.35 -31.92 14.43
C LEU A 585 -24.31 -33.38 13.96
N ARG A 586 -24.17 -33.61 12.64
CA ARG A 586 -23.45 -34.78 12.08
C ARG A 586 -22.81 -34.40 10.74
N HIS A 587 -21.48 -34.49 10.67
CA HIS A 587 -20.68 -34.54 9.44
C HIS A 587 -21.06 -35.77 8.60
N PRO A 588 -20.93 -35.69 7.25
CA PRO A 588 -19.80 -36.40 6.63
C PRO A 588 -19.14 -35.70 5.43
N ARG A 589 -17.80 -35.83 5.40
CA ARG A 589 -16.86 -36.04 4.29
C ARG A 589 -17.34 -35.76 2.85
N ALA A 590 -16.73 -34.76 2.22
CA ALA A 590 -16.75 -34.57 0.77
C ALA A 590 -15.73 -35.51 0.09
N LEU A 591 -16.22 -36.31 -0.85
CA LEU A 591 -15.42 -36.96 -1.88
C LEU A 591 -15.00 -35.91 -2.92
N LEU A 592 -13.78 -36.09 -3.45
CA LEU A 592 -13.34 -35.47 -4.70
C LEU A 592 -14.24 -35.90 -5.86
N ILE A 593 -14.72 -34.93 -6.63
CA ILE A 593 -14.77 -34.95 -8.10
C ILE A 593 -14.36 -33.56 -8.58
#